data_AF-A0AB37U8X8-F1
#
_entry.id   AF-A0AB37U8X8-F1
#
_cell.length_a   1.000
_cell.length_b   1.000
_cell.length_c   1.000
_cell.angle_alpha   90.00
_cell.angle_beta   90.00
_cell.angle_gamma   90.00
#
_symmetry.space_group_name_H-M   'P 1'
#
loop_
_entity.id
_entity.type
_entity.pdbx_description
1 polymer ?
#
loop_
_entity_poly.entity_id
_entity_poly.type
_entity_poly.pdbx_seq_one_letter_code
_entity_poly.pdbx_strand_id
1 'polypeptide(L)'
;MDINPKSACVTNVSFSFQVARTCLAAEGIQPQRTGKGWRLGNVIFRQLEPNTGGYRQLDALGYQILLNYRAADPVAQQVTLDEILSGSLDAQLPLLVKKRIVLIGTTAKSFKDYFPTPYSSDNESEELPGVAIHAHMTSQILSTVLDDRPLLWWLPL
;
A
#
# COMPACT_ATOMS: atom_id res chain seq x y z
N MET A 1 -13.86 -24.78 6.85
CA MET A 1 -12.90 -24.40 7.91
C MET A 1 -13.39 -23.10 8.47
N ASP A 2 -13.86 -23.09 9.71
CA ASP A 2 -14.33 -21.88 10.38
C ASP A 2 -13.10 -21.05 10.76
N ILE A 3 -12.82 -20.01 9.97
CA ILE A 3 -11.76 -19.05 10.26
C ILE A 3 -12.29 -18.16 11.38
N ASN A 4 -11.67 -18.21 12.56
CA ASN A 4 -11.96 -17.26 13.63
C ASN A 4 -11.61 -15.85 13.10
N PRO A 5 -12.58 -14.94 12.94
CA PRO A 5 -12.32 -13.61 12.37
C PRO A 5 -11.39 -12.76 13.26
N LYS A 6 -11.16 -13.17 14.52
CA LYS A 6 -10.21 -12.54 15.45
C LYS A 6 -8.83 -13.18 15.48
N SER A 7 -8.60 -14.30 14.77
CA SER A 7 -7.26 -14.90 14.72
C SER A 7 -6.30 -14.00 13.96
N ALA A 8 -5.08 -13.84 14.45
CA ALA A 8 -4.05 -13.11 13.74
C ALA A 8 -3.79 -13.76 12.37
N CYS A 9 -3.78 -12.97 11.30
CA CYS A 9 -3.39 -13.45 9.99
C CYS A 9 -1.88 -13.72 10.00
N VAL A 10 -1.48 -15.00 10.04
CA VAL A 10 -0.08 -15.39 9.93
C VAL A 10 0.31 -15.28 8.46
N THR A 11 0.83 -14.12 8.08
CA THR A 11 1.36 -13.85 6.74
C THR A 11 2.83 -13.42 6.83
N ASN A 12 3.65 -13.93 5.92
CA ASN A 12 5.04 -13.52 5.77
C ASN A 12 5.23 -12.36 4.78
N VAL A 13 4.13 -11.82 4.26
CA VAL A 13 4.11 -10.71 3.30
C VAL A 13 2.99 -9.73 3.63
N SER A 14 3.22 -8.45 3.32
CA SER A 14 2.25 -7.38 3.58
C SER A 14 1.04 -7.46 2.65
N PHE A 15 -0.10 -6.93 3.11
CA PHE A 15 -1.34 -6.84 2.34
C PHE A 15 -1.14 -6.08 1.02
N SER A 16 -0.50 -4.91 1.06
CA SER A 16 -0.23 -4.09 -0.13
C SER A 16 0.63 -4.82 -1.17
N PHE A 17 1.63 -5.59 -0.72
CA PHE A 17 2.43 -6.42 -1.63
C PHE A 17 1.60 -7.55 -2.23
N GLN A 18 0.71 -8.18 -1.46
CA GLN A 18 -0.19 -9.22 -1.97
C GLN A 18 -1.14 -8.71 -3.05
N VAL A 19 -1.73 -7.53 -2.84
CA VAL A 19 -2.59 -6.87 -3.84
C VAL A 19 -1.79 -6.57 -5.10
N ALA A 20 -0.65 -5.89 -4.98
CA ALA A 20 0.17 -5.54 -6.12
C ALA A 20 0.67 -6.78 -6.88
N ARG A 21 1.10 -7.83 -6.17
CA ARG A 21 1.51 -9.11 -6.74
C ARG A 21 0.39 -9.75 -7.57
N THR A 22 -0.84 -9.70 -7.07
CA THR A 22 -2.00 -10.27 -7.77
C THR A 22 -2.26 -9.53 -9.08
N CYS A 23 -2.17 -8.20 -9.07
CA CYS A 23 -2.33 -7.39 -10.29
C CYS A 23 -1.19 -7.63 -11.29
N LEU A 24 0.06 -7.62 -10.82
CA LEU A 24 1.23 -7.86 -11.68
C LEU A 24 1.25 -9.27 -12.27
N ALA A 25 0.74 -10.28 -11.54
CA ALA A 25 0.61 -11.64 -12.05
C ALA A 25 -0.32 -11.72 -13.27
N ALA A 26 -1.36 -10.87 -13.35
CA ALA A 26 -2.24 -10.80 -14.53
C ALA A 26 -1.50 -10.26 -15.77
N GLU A 27 -0.46 -9.46 -15.57
CA GLU A 27 0.45 -8.95 -16.61
C GLU A 27 1.65 -9.90 -16.86
N GLY A 28 1.65 -11.11 -16.28
CA GLY A 28 2.73 -12.08 -16.43
C GLY A 28 3.99 -11.75 -15.60
N ILE A 29 3.92 -10.78 -14.70
CA ILE A 29 5.06 -10.32 -13.89
C ILE A 29 5.02 -11.02 -12.52
N GLN A 30 6.05 -11.82 -12.23
CA GLN A 30 6.18 -12.54 -10.96
C GLN A 30 7.35 -12.00 -10.12
N PRO A 31 7.20 -11.93 -8.77
CA PRO A 31 8.25 -11.50 -7.89
C PRO A 31 9.40 -12.52 -7.84
N GLN A 32 10.63 -12.04 -7.97
CA GLN A 32 11.84 -12.87 -7.93
C GLN A 32 12.77 -12.38 -6.82
N ARG A 33 13.27 -13.28 -5.98
CA ARG A 33 14.35 -12.95 -5.04
C ARG A 33 15.67 -12.83 -5.80
N THR A 34 16.40 -11.76 -5.52
CA THR A 34 17.76 -11.55 -6.01
C THR A 34 18.67 -11.22 -4.82
N GLY A 35 20.00 -11.34 -5.00
CA GLY A 35 20.96 -10.91 -3.98
C GLY A 35 20.91 -9.41 -3.63
N LYS A 36 20.19 -8.60 -4.41
CA LYS A 36 20.03 -7.15 -4.21
C LYS A 36 18.63 -6.75 -3.73
N GLY A 37 17.75 -7.73 -3.48
CA GLY A 37 16.36 -7.50 -3.08
C GLY A 37 15.33 -8.22 -3.95
N TRP A 38 14.06 -7.87 -3.79
CA TRP A 38 12.97 -8.33 -4.65
C TRP A 38 13.02 -7.63 -6.00
N ARG A 39 12.95 -8.42 -7.08
CA ARG A 39 12.75 -7.94 -8.44
C ARG A 39 11.30 -8.17 -8.86
N LEU A 40 10.68 -7.14 -9.42
CA LEU A 40 9.38 -7.20 -10.09
C LEU A 40 9.55 -6.54 -11.46
N GLY A 41 9.34 -7.31 -12.54
CA GLY A 41 9.68 -6.85 -13.89
C GLY A 41 11.17 -6.51 -13.98
N ASN A 42 11.48 -5.29 -14.40
CA ASN A 42 12.86 -4.78 -14.51
C ASN A 42 13.33 -4.00 -13.28
N VAL A 43 12.49 -3.83 -12.26
CA VAL A 43 12.76 -3.01 -11.08
C VAL A 43 13.25 -3.86 -9.92
N ILE A 44 14.26 -3.37 -9.20
CA ILE A 44 14.72 -3.95 -7.93
C ILE A 44 14.26 -3.05 -6.79
N PHE A 45 13.40 -3.58 -5.92
CA PHE A 45 12.97 -2.94 -4.69
C PHE A 45 13.98 -3.28 -3.60
N ARG A 46 14.91 -2.38 -3.27
CA ARG A 46 15.95 -2.63 -2.25
C ARG A 46 15.38 -2.50 -0.84
N GLN A 47 15.72 -3.44 0.03
CA GLN A 47 15.34 -3.41 1.44
C GLN A 47 16.07 -2.28 2.16
N LEU A 48 15.40 -1.65 3.13
CA LEU A 48 16.04 -0.78 4.12
C LEU A 48 17.01 -1.58 4.98
N GLU A 49 18.21 -1.04 5.15
CA GLU A 49 19.21 -1.53 6.08
C GLU A 49 19.18 -0.69 7.38
N PRO A 50 19.69 -1.20 8.52
CA PRO A 50 19.67 -0.47 9.79
C PRO A 50 20.26 0.95 9.70
N ASN A 51 21.21 1.17 8.80
CA ASN A 51 21.77 2.48 8.49
C ASN A 51 21.51 2.79 7.02
N THR A 52 20.52 3.66 6.77
CA THR A 52 20.05 4.00 5.42
C THR A 52 19.86 5.52 5.33
N GLY A 53 20.73 6.19 4.58
CA GLY A 53 20.69 7.66 4.46
C GLY A 53 20.76 8.33 5.84
N GLY A 54 19.75 9.13 6.18
CA GLY A 54 19.63 9.79 7.50
C GLY A 54 19.13 8.89 8.63
N TYR A 55 18.60 7.70 8.32
CA TYR A 55 18.14 6.74 9.33
C TYR A 55 19.35 5.98 9.92
N ARG A 56 19.44 5.96 11.25
CA ARG A 56 20.44 5.17 11.99
C ARG A 56 19.73 4.24 12.97
N GLN A 57 20.23 3.02 13.10
CA GLN A 57 19.67 1.99 13.98
C GLN A 57 18.17 1.73 13.75
N LEU A 58 17.73 1.80 12.49
CA LEU A 58 16.37 1.43 12.13
C LEU A 58 16.11 -0.04 12.50
N ASP A 59 14.93 -0.33 13.06
CA ASP A 59 14.44 -1.71 13.11
C ASP A 59 14.13 -2.20 11.69
N ALA A 60 15.13 -2.81 11.07
CA ALA A 60 15.08 -3.35 9.71
C ALA A 60 14.53 -4.79 9.66
N LEU A 61 13.76 -5.22 10.69
CA LEU A 61 13.08 -6.52 10.66
C LEU A 61 11.99 -6.55 9.57
N GLY A 62 11.94 -7.64 8.82
CA GLY A 62 11.05 -7.79 7.66
C GLY A 62 11.54 -7.04 6.42
N TYR A 63 10.77 -7.08 5.34
CA TYR A 63 11.15 -6.45 4.07
C TYR A 63 10.55 -5.05 3.94
N GLN A 64 11.28 -4.04 4.40
CA GLN A 64 10.83 -2.65 4.42
C GLN A 64 11.48 -1.85 3.28
N ILE A 65 10.74 -0.90 2.71
CA ILE A 65 11.22 0.06 1.69
C ILE A 65 10.65 1.44 2.02
N LEU A 66 11.28 2.51 1.53
CA LEU A 66 10.72 3.87 1.67
C LEU A 66 9.41 4.02 0.88
N LEU A 67 8.43 4.66 1.51
CA LEU A 67 7.15 4.98 0.89
C LEU A 67 7.16 6.41 0.31
N ASN A 68 7.00 6.50 -1.00
CA ASN A 68 6.83 7.72 -1.78
C ASN A 68 5.34 8.08 -1.85
N TYR A 69 4.83 8.76 -0.83
CA TYR A 69 3.46 9.28 -0.81
C TYR A 69 3.21 10.20 -2.01
N ARG A 70 1.97 10.19 -2.56
CA ARG A 70 1.64 10.93 -3.80
C ARG A 70 0.50 11.93 -3.65
N ALA A 71 -0.17 11.91 -2.52
CA ALA A 71 -1.34 12.72 -2.21
C ALA A 71 -1.49 12.77 -0.68
N ALA A 72 -2.06 13.86 -0.16
CA ALA A 72 -2.46 13.96 1.24
C ALA A 72 -3.72 13.10 1.48
N ASP A 73 -4.89 13.53 1.02
CA ASP A 73 -6.12 12.74 0.94
C ASP A 73 -7.05 13.45 -0.07
N PRO A 74 -7.77 12.75 -0.97
CA PRO A 74 -7.77 11.30 -1.17
C PRO A 74 -6.69 10.79 -2.13
N VAL A 75 -6.11 9.63 -1.79
CA VAL A 75 -5.18 8.88 -2.67
C VAL A 75 -5.90 8.20 -3.85
N ALA A 76 -7.18 7.89 -3.69
CA ALA A 76 -8.05 7.28 -4.69
C ALA A 76 -9.51 7.67 -4.40
N GLN A 77 -10.39 7.52 -5.39
CA GLN A 77 -11.82 7.74 -5.19
C GLN A 77 -12.35 6.86 -4.03
N GLN A 78 -13.05 7.48 -3.08
CA GLN A 78 -13.66 6.81 -1.95
C GLN A 78 -15.18 6.76 -2.12
N VAL A 79 -15.78 5.64 -1.73
CA VAL A 79 -17.23 5.43 -1.67
C VAL A 79 -17.54 4.73 -0.35
N THR A 80 -18.61 5.14 0.31
CA THR A 80 -19.02 4.53 1.57
C THR A 80 -19.73 3.20 1.30
N LEU A 81 -19.68 2.28 2.26
CA LEU A 81 -20.42 1.02 2.15
C LEU A 81 -21.94 1.28 2.07
N ASP A 82 -22.44 2.31 2.74
CA ASP A 82 -23.85 2.68 2.73
C ASP A 82 -24.33 3.13 1.34
N GLU A 83 -23.54 3.95 0.62
CA GLU A 83 -23.86 4.34 -0.76
C GLU A 83 -23.94 3.13 -1.71
N ILE A 84 -23.12 2.11 -1.48
CA ILE A 84 -23.15 0.86 -2.26
C ILE A 84 -24.37 0.02 -1.89
N LEU A 85 -24.68 -0.15 -0.60
CA LEU A 85 -25.77 -1.00 -0.13
C LEU A 85 -27.16 -0.39 -0.34
N SER A 86 -27.25 0.94 -0.36
CA SER A 86 -28.50 1.66 -0.66
C SER A 86 -28.86 1.68 -2.14
N GLY A 87 -27.95 1.26 -3.02
CA GLY A 87 -28.13 1.29 -4.48
C GLY A 87 -27.98 2.68 -5.10
N SER A 88 -27.54 3.69 -4.34
CA SER A 88 -27.42 5.07 -4.84
C SER A 88 -26.36 5.22 -5.94
N LEU A 89 -25.41 4.29 -6.01
CA LEU A 89 -24.34 4.26 -7.01
C LEU A 89 -24.48 3.17 -8.08
N ASP A 90 -25.60 2.46 -8.16
CA ASP A 90 -25.77 1.29 -9.06
C ASP A 90 -25.42 1.58 -10.52
N ALA A 91 -25.86 2.73 -11.03
CA ALA A 91 -25.55 3.16 -12.39
C ALA A 91 -24.05 3.42 -12.63
N GLN A 92 -23.29 3.75 -11.58
CA GLN A 92 -21.86 4.05 -11.64
C GLN A 92 -20.99 2.85 -11.28
N LEU A 93 -21.52 1.82 -10.62
CA LEU A 93 -20.78 0.63 -10.17
C LEU A 93 -19.86 0.04 -11.25
N PRO A 94 -20.28 -0.13 -12.53
CA PRO A 94 -19.38 -0.66 -13.55
C PRO A 94 -18.11 0.17 -13.75
N LEU A 95 -18.20 1.50 -13.64
CA LEU A 95 -17.05 2.41 -13.76
C LEU A 95 -16.16 2.37 -12.52
N LEU A 96 -16.73 2.10 -11.34
CA LEU A 96 -16.04 2.09 -10.05
C LEU A 96 -15.24 0.80 -9.80
N VAL A 97 -15.63 -0.34 -10.40
CA VAL A 97 -14.98 -1.64 -10.12
C VAL A 97 -14.25 -2.24 -11.30
N LYS A 98 -14.66 -1.95 -12.54
CA LYS A 98 -14.10 -2.63 -13.72
C LYS A 98 -12.65 -2.19 -13.95
N LYS A 99 -11.74 -3.18 -14.02
CA LYS A 99 -10.29 -2.97 -14.21
C LYS A 99 -9.67 -2.02 -13.16
N ARG A 100 -10.21 -2.04 -11.94
CA ARG A 100 -9.71 -1.24 -10.82
C ARG A 100 -9.37 -2.13 -9.65
N ILE A 101 -8.46 -1.66 -8.82
CA ILE A 101 -8.20 -2.22 -7.50
C ILE A 101 -9.17 -1.53 -6.54
N VAL A 102 -9.99 -2.31 -5.86
CA VAL A 102 -10.92 -1.82 -4.85
C VAL A 102 -10.41 -2.30 -3.49
N LEU A 103 -10.03 -1.36 -2.63
CA LEU A 103 -9.65 -1.64 -1.26
C LEU A 103 -10.84 -1.32 -0.35
N ILE A 104 -11.20 -2.25 0.51
CA ILE A 104 -12.29 -2.12 1.47
C ILE A 104 -11.66 -2.07 2.87
N GLY A 105 -11.94 -1.00 3.61
CA GLY A 105 -11.40 -0.80 4.94
C GLY A 105 -12.21 0.24 5.72
N THR A 106 -11.86 0.40 6.99
CA THR A 106 -12.49 1.39 7.88
C THR A 106 -11.73 2.71 7.83
N THR A 107 -12.47 3.81 7.86
CA THR A 107 -11.96 5.18 7.98
C THR A 107 -12.61 5.90 9.16
N ALA A 108 -13.08 5.14 10.16
CA ALA A 108 -13.61 5.69 11.39
C ALA A 108 -12.52 5.73 12.48
N LYS A 109 -12.32 6.91 13.09
CA LYS A 109 -11.30 7.15 14.14
C LYS A 109 -11.40 6.19 15.33
N SER A 110 -12.58 5.65 15.62
CA SER A 110 -12.81 4.67 16.69
C SER A 110 -12.01 3.37 16.53
N PHE A 111 -11.61 3.02 15.30
CA PHE A 111 -10.80 1.82 15.03
C PHE A 111 -9.30 2.01 15.32
N LYS A 112 -8.85 3.26 15.52
CA LYS A 112 -7.45 3.60 15.84
C LYS A 112 -6.42 3.06 14.84
N ASP A 113 -6.82 2.93 13.57
CA ASP A 113 -5.98 2.52 12.45
C ASP A 113 -5.58 3.75 11.62
N TYR A 114 -4.84 4.66 12.25
CA TYR A 114 -4.40 5.93 11.66
C TYR A 114 -2.90 6.09 11.84
N PHE A 115 -2.26 6.69 10.84
CA PHE A 115 -0.82 6.84 10.82
C PHE A 115 -0.44 8.27 10.44
N PRO A 116 0.55 8.87 11.15
CA PRO A 116 1.14 10.13 10.73
C PRO A 116 1.90 9.92 9.42
N THR A 117 1.79 10.89 8.53
CA THR A 117 2.46 10.90 7.22
C THR A 117 3.19 12.22 7.04
N PRO A 118 4.03 12.38 5.99
CA PRO A 118 4.63 13.67 5.67
C PRO A 118 3.63 14.80 5.38
N TYR A 119 2.34 14.47 5.16
CA TYR A 119 1.27 15.45 4.98
C TYR A 119 0.49 15.73 6.25
N SER A 120 0.76 15.02 7.33
CA SER A 120 0.15 15.29 8.64
C SER A 120 0.86 16.50 9.24
N SER A 121 0.16 17.62 9.40
CA SER A 121 0.60 18.71 10.27
C SER A 121 0.49 18.29 11.74
N ASP A 122 0.68 19.22 12.68
CA ASP A 122 0.56 18.99 14.13
C ASP A 122 -0.86 18.55 14.59
N ASN A 123 -1.78 18.31 13.65
CA ASN A 123 -3.15 17.91 13.88
C ASN A 123 -3.37 16.42 13.57
N GLU A 124 -3.81 15.64 14.56
CA GLU A 124 -4.25 14.23 14.39
C GLU A 124 -5.41 14.06 13.38
N SER A 125 -6.03 15.15 12.93
CA SER A 125 -7.06 15.12 11.89
C SER A 125 -6.50 14.95 10.48
N GLU A 126 -5.17 15.03 10.32
CA GLU A 126 -4.48 14.87 9.04
C GLU A 126 -3.68 13.55 8.96
N GLU A 127 -3.87 12.66 9.93
CA GLU A 127 -3.39 11.28 9.82
C GLU A 127 -4.21 10.50 8.79
N LEU A 128 -3.56 9.55 8.11
CA LEU A 128 -4.24 8.73 7.11
C LEU A 128 -4.70 7.40 7.70
N PRO A 129 -5.91 6.93 7.33
CA PRO A 129 -6.37 5.61 7.74
C PRO A 129 -5.48 4.52 7.10
N GLY A 130 -5.30 3.39 7.79
CA GLY A 130 -4.44 2.30 7.33
C GLY A 130 -4.77 1.77 5.93
N VAL A 131 -6.06 1.77 5.55
CA VAL A 131 -6.49 1.42 4.18
C VAL A 131 -5.92 2.38 3.13
N ALA A 132 -5.81 3.67 3.42
CA ALA A 132 -5.20 4.66 2.53
C ALA A 132 -3.68 4.49 2.45
N ILE A 133 -3.02 4.13 3.56
CA ILE A 133 -1.60 3.76 3.57
C ILE A 133 -1.35 2.56 2.64
N HIS A 134 -2.20 1.52 2.73
CA HIS A 134 -2.12 0.37 1.82
C HIS A 134 -2.39 0.74 0.36
N ALA A 135 -3.28 1.70 0.09
CA ALA A 135 -3.48 2.24 -1.25
C ALA A 135 -2.20 2.90 -1.78
N HIS A 136 -1.52 3.74 -0.98
CA HIS A 136 -0.24 4.34 -1.36
C HIS A 136 0.83 3.29 -1.66
N MET A 137 0.99 2.29 -0.79
CA MET A 137 1.98 1.21 -0.96
C MET A 137 1.71 0.38 -2.21
N THR A 138 0.45 -0.04 -2.42
CA THR A 138 0.04 -0.82 -3.61
C THR A 138 0.29 0.00 -4.86
N SER A 139 -0.16 1.26 -4.84
CA SER A 139 -0.01 2.18 -5.96
C SER A 139 1.46 2.43 -6.28
N GLN A 140 2.33 2.58 -5.28
CA GLN A 140 3.78 2.69 -5.49
C GLN A 140 4.34 1.47 -6.21
N ILE A 141 4.08 0.26 -5.72
CA ILE A 141 4.63 -0.96 -6.33
C ILE A 141 4.21 -1.05 -7.79
N LEU A 142 2.92 -0.86 -8.08
CA LEU A 142 2.39 -0.95 -9.43
C LEU A 142 2.94 0.13 -10.35
N SER A 143 2.88 1.40 -9.95
CA SER A 143 3.36 2.49 -10.80
C SER A 143 4.88 2.46 -10.99
N THR A 144 5.62 1.88 -10.06
CA THR A 144 7.07 1.70 -10.24
C THR A 144 7.34 0.66 -11.31
N VAL A 145 6.57 -0.43 -11.34
CA VAL A 145 6.79 -1.57 -12.25
C VAL A 145 6.19 -1.32 -13.63
N LEU A 146 5.02 -0.67 -13.70
CA LEU A 146 4.25 -0.49 -14.93
C LEU A 146 4.43 0.89 -15.57
N ASP A 147 4.69 1.93 -14.76
CA ASP A 147 4.73 3.33 -15.20
C ASP A 147 6.10 4.00 -14.95
N ASP A 148 7.13 3.21 -14.60
CA ASP A 148 8.49 3.68 -14.28
C ASP A 148 8.55 4.81 -13.23
N ARG A 149 7.57 4.89 -12.32
CA ARG A 149 7.58 5.88 -11.23
C ARG A 149 8.81 5.63 -10.32
N PRO A 150 9.62 6.65 -10.02
CA PRO A 150 10.83 6.45 -9.22
C PRO A 150 10.52 6.05 -7.77
N LEU A 151 11.30 5.10 -7.26
CA LEU A 151 11.39 4.83 -5.82
C LEU A 151 12.23 5.91 -5.14
N LEU A 152 11.90 6.19 -3.88
CA LEU A 152 12.82 6.95 -3.03
C LEU A 152 14.08 6.12 -2.83
N TRP A 153 15.22 6.77 -3.00
CA TRP A 153 16.54 6.19 -2.85
C TRP A 153 17.39 7.08 -1.94
N TRP A 154 18.49 6.54 -1.47
CA TRP A 154 19.43 7.22 -0.60
C TRP A 154 20.84 7.09 -1.17
N LEU A 155 21.68 8.08 -0.89
CA LEU A 155 23.09 7.99 -1.21
C LEU A 155 23.74 6.89 -0.35
N PRO A 156 24.64 6.09 -0.91
CA PRO A 156 25.49 5.22 -0.11
C PRO A 156 26.34 6.09 0.84
N LEU A 157 26.54 5.61 2.07
CA LEU A 157 27.47 6.19 3.05
C LEU A 157 28.92 5.94 2.62
#